data_AF-A0A2L0FAV9-F1
#
_entry.id   AF-A0A2L0FAV9-F1
#
_cell.length_a   1.000
_cell.length_b   1.000
_cell.length_c   1.000
_cell.angle_alpha   90.00
_cell.angle_beta   90.00
_cell.angle_gamma   90.00
#
_symmetry.space_group_name_H-M   'P 1'
#
loop_
_entity.id
_entity.type
_entity.pdbx_description
1 polymer ?
#
loop_
_entity_poly.entity_id
_entity_poly.type
_entity_poly.pdbx_seq_one_letter_code
_entity_poly.pdbx_strand_id
1 'polypeptide(L)'
;MVYERDNIHRLTPYTPGEQPLVADVVKLNTNENPYPPPRAVIEAIHEVSADQLRRYPPPRAQQFRETAARLHGLSPEQVIATNGGDELLRMAITVYCEPGGRGLGETYPTYSLYDVLADIHGTTVSQVPLDEDWSVPEDFAAQLNDRGCRLALLVNPHAPSGRLEPLDKLERLARAFRGVLLIDEAYVDFAESDAIPLLDPARGLDNVLLLRTLSKGYSLAGLRFGYGLGHPRIIEALDKARDSYNTDVLSQAAAVAALRSRDEARESWKKVIAERIRLTAALTDRGFTVAPSQSNFVLAAPPKGGVPAQALYRALHDRAIFVRYWDAPRINDRLRITVGTPEQNDALLAAIADITSDRRSQATA
;
A
#
# COMPACT_ATOMS: atom_id res chain seq x y z
N MET A 1 13.96 -5.81 -35.37
CA MET A 1 13.03 -6.85 -34.91
C MET A 1 13.38 -7.08 -33.45
N VAL A 2 12.44 -6.80 -32.57
CA VAL A 2 12.58 -7.09 -31.14
C VAL A 2 11.87 -8.41 -30.85
N TYR A 3 12.32 -9.16 -29.84
CA TYR A 3 11.83 -10.53 -29.58
C TYR A 3 10.76 -10.55 -28.50
N GLU A 4 10.69 -9.51 -27.67
CA GLU A 4 9.64 -9.32 -26.68
C GLU A 4 8.28 -8.97 -27.32
N ARG A 5 7.20 -9.22 -26.57
CA ARG A 5 5.85 -8.80 -26.96
C ARG A 5 5.78 -7.28 -27.13
N ASP A 6 5.04 -6.83 -28.13
CA ASP A 6 4.77 -5.43 -28.44
C ASP A 6 4.38 -4.56 -27.23
N ASN A 7 3.52 -5.08 -26.34
CA ASN A 7 3.09 -4.32 -25.15
C ASN A 7 4.25 -4.12 -24.15
N ILE A 8 5.17 -5.08 -24.06
CA ILE A 8 6.36 -4.96 -23.21
C ILE A 8 7.36 -3.96 -23.80
N HIS A 9 7.55 -3.98 -25.12
CA HIS A 9 8.44 -3.06 -25.81
C HIS A 9 8.04 -1.58 -25.61
N ARG A 10 6.74 -1.29 -25.54
CA ARG A 10 6.19 0.08 -25.37
C ARG A 10 5.97 0.49 -23.90
N LEU A 11 6.12 -0.44 -22.97
CA LEU A 11 5.81 -0.22 -21.56
C LEU A 11 6.76 0.80 -20.93
N THR A 12 6.21 1.78 -20.22
CA THR A 12 7.01 2.62 -19.33
C THR A 12 7.14 1.92 -17.98
N PRO A 13 8.35 1.61 -17.50
CA PRO A 13 8.53 0.85 -16.27
C PRO A 13 8.06 1.65 -15.05
N TYR A 14 7.74 0.94 -13.98
CA TYR A 14 7.43 1.55 -12.69
C TYR A 14 8.61 2.41 -12.21
N THR A 15 8.33 3.67 -11.84
CA THR A 15 9.31 4.58 -11.26
C THR A 15 9.23 4.52 -9.73
N PRO A 16 10.17 3.82 -9.05
CA PRO A 16 10.15 3.69 -7.61
C PRO A 16 10.34 5.03 -6.88
N GLY A 17 10.04 5.02 -5.58
CA GLY A 17 10.53 6.06 -4.67
C GLY A 17 12.04 6.01 -4.62
N GLU A 18 12.68 7.18 -4.70
CA GLU A 18 14.14 7.30 -4.61
C GLU A 18 14.68 6.60 -3.36
N GLN A 19 15.77 5.84 -3.52
CA GLN A 19 16.45 5.16 -2.43
C GLN A 19 17.83 5.83 -2.25
N PRO A 20 18.00 6.67 -1.20
CA PRO A 20 19.28 7.32 -0.94
C PRO A 20 20.37 6.29 -0.63
N LEU A 21 21.57 6.49 -1.19
CA LEU A 21 22.74 5.63 -0.97
C LEU A 21 23.56 6.02 0.28
N VAL A 22 23.27 7.20 0.84
CA VAL A 22 23.92 7.73 2.04
C VAL A 22 23.10 7.37 3.28
N ALA A 23 23.78 7.01 4.38
CA ALA A 23 23.13 6.50 5.59
C ALA A 23 22.42 7.58 6.42
N ASP A 24 22.95 8.81 6.45
CA ASP A 24 22.44 9.89 7.29
C ASP A 24 21.42 10.76 6.54
N VAL A 25 20.21 10.24 6.35
CA VAL A 25 19.11 10.92 5.64
C VAL A 25 17.79 10.81 6.37
N VAL A 26 16.93 11.81 6.19
CA VAL A 26 15.53 11.75 6.65
C VAL A 26 14.69 11.15 5.51
N LYS A 27 14.46 9.83 5.59
CA LYS A 27 13.77 9.07 4.54
C LYS A 27 12.27 8.94 4.83
N LEU A 28 11.46 9.80 4.22
CA LEU A 28 10.02 9.91 4.43
C LEU A 28 9.21 9.80 3.11
N ASN A 29 9.70 9.02 2.15
CA ASN A 29 9.14 8.96 0.79
C ASN A 29 8.45 7.64 0.42
N THR A 30 8.79 6.51 1.06
CA THR A 30 8.30 5.16 0.69
C THR A 30 7.44 4.45 1.74
N ASN A 31 6.96 5.19 2.73
CA ASN A 31 6.05 4.69 3.77
C ASN A 31 6.65 3.52 4.55
N GLU A 32 7.97 3.46 4.75
CA GLU A 32 8.54 2.51 5.71
C GLU A 32 8.16 2.89 7.13
N ASN A 33 8.11 1.90 8.01
CA ASN A 33 7.93 2.13 9.44
C ASN A 33 9.25 2.65 10.03
N PRO A 34 9.23 3.73 10.82
CA PRO A 34 10.44 4.29 11.41
C PRO A 34 11.02 3.43 12.57
N TYR A 35 10.30 2.40 13.01
CA TYR A 35 10.69 1.53 14.13
C TYR A 35 11.12 0.14 13.66
N PRO A 36 12.02 -0.55 14.39
CA PRO A 36 12.40 -1.92 14.07
C PRO A 36 11.22 -2.90 14.19
N PRO A 37 11.29 -4.07 13.51
CA PRO A 37 10.28 -5.12 13.67
C PRO A 37 10.32 -5.71 15.09
N PRO A 38 9.25 -6.43 15.51
CA PRO A 38 9.22 -7.13 16.78
C PRO A 38 10.44 -8.05 16.98
N ARG A 39 10.97 -8.12 18.20
CA ARG A 39 12.21 -8.87 18.50
C ARG A 39 12.12 -10.34 18.06
N ALA A 40 10.98 -10.97 18.28
CA ALA A 40 10.73 -12.37 17.91
C ALA A 40 10.90 -12.64 16.41
N VAL A 41 10.76 -11.62 15.55
CA VAL A 41 10.99 -11.76 14.11
C VAL A 41 12.46 -12.01 13.82
N ILE A 42 13.35 -11.24 14.46
CA ILE A 42 14.80 -11.40 14.27
C ILE A 42 15.27 -12.72 14.86
N GLU A 43 14.71 -13.12 16.01
CA GLU A 43 14.98 -14.44 16.61
C GLU A 43 14.56 -15.58 15.67
N ALA A 44 13.35 -15.51 15.10
CA ALA A 44 12.87 -16.51 14.14
C ALA A 44 13.75 -16.61 12.88
N ILE A 45 14.33 -15.50 12.42
CA ILE A 45 15.29 -15.51 11.30
C ILE A 45 16.58 -16.23 11.72
N HIS A 46 17.12 -15.94 12.90
CA HIS A 46 18.33 -16.59 13.42
C HIS A 46 18.17 -18.08 13.72
N GLU A 47 16.94 -18.53 14.00
CA GLU A 47 16.65 -19.94 14.26
C GLU A 47 16.60 -20.81 12.99
N VAL A 48 16.57 -20.21 11.79
CA VAL A 48 16.59 -20.97 10.55
C VAL A 48 17.93 -21.66 10.35
N SER A 49 17.89 -22.99 10.31
CA SER A 49 19.07 -23.84 10.18
C SER A 49 19.57 -23.98 8.74
N ALA A 50 20.85 -24.37 8.59
CA ALA A 50 21.42 -24.72 7.29
C ALA A 50 20.68 -25.89 6.59
N ASP A 51 20.11 -26.84 7.35
CA ASP A 51 19.32 -27.95 6.78
C ASP A 51 17.98 -27.46 6.21
N GLN A 52 17.36 -26.46 6.82
CA GLN A 52 16.16 -25.83 6.27
C GLN A 52 16.49 -25.03 5.01
N LEU A 53 17.61 -24.29 4.98
CA LEU A 53 18.03 -23.50 3.81
C LEU A 53 18.36 -24.35 2.58
N ARG A 54 18.94 -25.55 2.76
CA ARG A 54 19.27 -26.44 1.63
C ARG A 54 18.06 -27.18 1.03
N ARG A 55 16.86 -27.03 1.61
CA ARG A 55 15.62 -27.69 1.19
C ARG A 55 14.61 -26.67 0.70
N TYR A 56 13.75 -27.08 -0.23
CA TYR A 56 12.61 -26.24 -0.59
C TYR A 56 11.69 -26.00 0.63
N PRO A 57 11.17 -24.78 0.79
CA PRO A 57 10.26 -24.45 1.89
C PRO A 57 8.90 -25.12 1.69
N PRO A 58 8.02 -25.13 2.71
CA PRO A 58 6.63 -25.50 2.53
C PRO A 58 5.98 -24.67 1.40
N PRO A 59 5.51 -25.29 0.30
CA PRO A 59 5.14 -24.57 -0.93
C PRO A 59 3.95 -23.62 -0.76
N ARG A 60 3.08 -23.89 0.22
CA ARG A 60 1.91 -23.06 0.53
C ARG A 60 2.09 -22.22 1.79
N ALA A 61 3.29 -22.19 2.39
CA ALA A 61 3.53 -21.53 3.68
C ALA A 61 2.48 -21.91 4.75
N GLN A 62 2.19 -23.20 4.90
CA GLN A 62 1.04 -23.71 5.67
C GLN A 62 0.96 -23.15 7.10
N GLN A 63 2.09 -23.11 7.81
CA GLN A 63 2.17 -22.56 9.16
C GLN A 63 1.79 -21.07 9.22
N PHE A 64 2.17 -20.30 8.20
CA PHE A 64 1.76 -18.90 8.07
C PHE A 64 0.25 -18.81 7.84
N ARG A 65 -0.30 -19.60 6.91
CA ARG A 65 -1.74 -19.62 6.60
C ARG A 65 -2.58 -19.91 7.84
N GLU A 66 -2.20 -20.91 8.62
CA GLU A 66 -2.86 -21.26 9.89
C GLU A 66 -2.76 -20.13 10.93
N THR A 67 -1.61 -19.48 11.01
CA THR A 67 -1.39 -18.36 11.95
C THR A 67 -2.23 -17.15 11.57
N ALA A 68 -2.26 -16.78 10.29
CA ALA A 68 -3.07 -15.68 9.77
C ALA A 68 -4.57 -15.98 9.88
N ALA A 69 -4.98 -17.21 9.54
CA ALA A 69 -6.37 -17.66 9.66
C ALA A 69 -6.88 -17.51 11.10
N ARG A 70 -6.13 -18.03 12.08
CA ARG A 70 -6.46 -17.89 13.50
C ARG A 70 -6.50 -16.42 13.94
N LEU A 71 -5.53 -15.61 13.50
CA LEU A 71 -5.47 -14.19 13.86
C LEU A 71 -6.72 -13.43 13.40
N HIS A 72 -7.23 -13.74 12.21
CA HIS A 72 -8.33 -13.03 11.57
C HIS A 72 -9.70 -13.72 11.74
N GLY A 73 -9.77 -14.86 12.45
CA GLY A 73 -11.01 -15.62 12.62
C GLY A 73 -11.50 -16.30 11.33
N LEU A 74 -10.59 -16.69 10.45
CA LEU A 74 -10.86 -17.33 9.15
C LEU A 74 -10.37 -18.79 9.13
N SER A 75 -10.64 -19.51 8.04
CA SER A 75 -10.01 -20.81 7.76
C SER A 75 -8.71 -20.66 6.96
N PRO A 76 -7.76 -21.62 7.01
CA PRO A 76 -6.54 -21.58 6.18
C PRO A 76 -6.81 -21.51 4.68
N GLU A 77 -7.93 -22.08 4.21
CA GLU A 77 -8.39 -22.05 2.81
C GLU A 77 -8.78 -20.64 2.35
N GLN A 78 -9.02 -19.73 3.29
CA GLN A 78 -9.27 -18.31 3.02
C GLN A 78 -7.98 -17.48 2.96
N VAL A 79 -6.80 -18.09 3.11
CA VAL A 79 -5.51 -17.40 3.16
C VAL A 79 -4.57 -17.88 2.06
N ILE A 80 -3.90 -16.94 1.38
CA ILE A 80 -2.76 -17.20 0.48
C ILE A 80 -1.55 -16.35 0.87
N ALA A 81 -0.36 -16.95 0.93
CA ALA A 81 0.89 -16.23 1.19
C ALA A 81 1.55 -15.78 -0.12
N THR A 82 2.13 -14.58 -0.12
CA THR A 82 2.77 -13.98 -1.31
C THR A 82 4.10 -13.29 -1.00
N ASN A 83 4.97 -13.20 -1.99
CA ASN A 83 6.22 -12.45 -2.00
C ASN A 83 5.97 -10.93 -2.11
N GLY A 84 5.33 -10.41 -1.07
CA GLY A 84 4.83 -9.04 -0.99
C GLY A 84 3.43 -8.91 -1.59
N GLY A 85 2.83 -7.73 -1.41
CA GLY A 85 1.51 -7.42 -1.98
C GLY A 85 1.51 -7.45 -3.52
N ASP A 86 2.59 -6.98 -4.14
CA ASP A 86 2.71 -6.89 -5.60
C ASP A 86 2.53 -8.25 -6.31
N GLU A 87 2.97 -9.35 -5.69
CA GLU A 87 2.72 -10.67 -6.26
C GLU A 87 1.21 -10.99 -6.26
N LEU A 88 0.48 -10.67 -5.19
CA LEU A 88 -0.97 -10.90 -5.15
C LEU A 88 -1.69 -10.07 -6.22
N LEU A 89 -1.28 -8.82 -6.42
CA LEU A 89 -1.80 -7.95 -7.47
C LEU A 89 -1.57 -8.55 -8.86
N ARG A 90 -0.33 -8.97 -9.14
CA ARG A 90 0.03 -9.65 -10.40
C ARG A 90 -0.81 -10.91 -10.62
N MET A 91 -0.96 -11.74 -9.59
CA MET A 91 -1.76 -12.96 -9.66
C MET A 91 -3.24 -12.66 -9.90
N ALA A 92 -3.82 -11.67 -9.20
CA ALA A 92 -5.20 -11.28 -9.38
C ALA A 92 -5.47 -10.80 -10.81
N ILE A 93 -4.59 -9.94 -11.36
CA ILE A 93 -4.67 -9.50 -12.76
C ILE A 93 -4.56 -10.70 -13.71
N THR A 94 -3.62 -11.63 -13.45
CA THR A 94 -3.44 -12.82 -14.29
C THR A 94 -4.67 -13.72 -14.32
N VAL A 95 -5.33 -13.88 -13.16
CA VAL A 95 -6.46 -14.81 -12.99
C VAL A 95 -7.79 -14.22 -13.46
N TYR A 96 -8.00 -12.91 -13.25
CA TYR A 96 -9.32 -12.28 -13.45
C TYR A 96 -9.38 -11.33 -14.65
N CYS A 97 -8.27 -10.99 -15.28
CA CYS A 97 -8.23 -10.14 -16.48
C CYS A 97 -7.80 -10.94 -17.71
N GLU A 98 -8.39 -10.63 -18.86
CA GLU A 98 -8.00 -11.22 -20.15
C GLU A 98 -7.01 -10.29 -20.88
N PRO A 99 -5.88 -10.82 -21.41
CA PRO A 99 -5.03 -10.07 -22.33
C PRO A 99 -5.82 -9.63 -23.57
N GLY A 100 -5.66 -8.36 -23.99
CA GLY A 100 -6.39 -7.77 -25.12
C GLY A 100 -7.85 -7.41 -24.83
N GLY A 101 -8.36 -7.72 -23.64
CA GLY A 101 -9.72 -7.44 -23.20
C GLY A 101 -9.84 -6.30 -22.18
N ARG A 102 -11.08 -5.98 -21.82
CA ARG A 102 -11.42 -5.09 -20.70
C ARG A 102 -11.45 -5.93 -19.42
N GLY A 103 -10.56 -5.66 -18.47
CA GLY A 103 -10.40 -6.53 -17.30
C GLY A 103 -10.29 -5.80 -15.97
N LEU A 104 -9.52 -4.70 -15.93
CA LEU A 104 -9.16 -4.02 -14.69
C LEU A 104 -9.92 -2.71 -14.52
N GLY A 105 -10.48 -2.49 -13.34
CA GLY A 105 -11.01 -1.20 -12.89
C GLY A 105 -10.31 -0.72 -11.63
N GLU A 106 -10.14 0.59 -11.48
CA GLU A 106 -9.47 1.19 -10.33
C GLU A 106 -9.94 2.63 -10.10
N THR A 107 -9.62 3.17 -8.93
CA THR A 107 -9.82 4.60 -8.62
C THR A 107 -8.71 5.47 -9.22
N TYR A 108 -8.96 6.76 -9.44
CA TYR A 108 -7.93 7.72 -9.85
C TYR A 108 -7.91 8.97 -8.95
N PRO A 109 -6.74 9.34 -8.37
CA PRO A 109 -5.47 8.60 -8.39
C PRO A 109 -5.54 7.30 -7.56
N THR A 110 -4.51 6.46 -7.68
CA THR A 110 -4.34 5.22 -6.90
C THR A 110 -2.86 4.79 -6.89
N TYR A 111 -2.58 3.54 -6.50
CA TYR A 111 -1.24 2.96 -6.56
C TYR A 111 -0.78 2.74 -8.01
N SER A 112 0.19 3.54 -8.45
CA SER A 112 0.67 3.56 -9.84
C SER A 112 1.30 2.26 -10.35
N LEU A 113 1.49 1.25 -9.51
CA LEU A 113 1.94 -0.07 -9.97
C LEU A 113 0.83 -0.83 -10.73
N TYR A 114 -0.44 -0.52 -10.47
CA TYR A 114 -1.57 -1.18 -11.11
C TYR A 114 -1.53 -1.05 -12.64
N ASP A 115 -1.32 0.16 -13.16
CA ASP A 115 -1.13 0.44 -14.58
C ASP A 115 0.01 -0.39 -15.17
N VAL A 116 1.16 -0.45 -14.48
CA VAL A 116 2.33 -1.20 -14.94
C VAL A 116 2.05 -2.70 -15.01
N LEU A 117 1.38 -3.27 -13.99
CA LEU A 117 1.01 -4.69 -13.99
C LEU A 117 -0.04 -5.01 -15.06
N ALA A 118 -0.98 -4.09 -15.29
CA ALA A 118 -1.96 -4.20 -16.36
C ALA A 118 -1.28 -4.19 -17.74
N ASP A 119 -0.32 -3.29 -17.96
CA ASP A 119 0.45 -3.20 -19.21
C ASP A 119 1.32 -4.44 -19.43
N ILE A 120 1.97 -4.98 -18.38
CA ILE A 120 2.73 -6.25 -18.45
C ILE A 120 1.82 -7.40 -18.91
N HIS A 121 0.65 -7.53 -18.28
CA HIS A 121 -0.33 -8.56 -18.65
C HIS A 121 -0.90 -8.33 -20.05
N GLY A 122 -1.09 -7.06 -20.42
CA GLY A 122 -1.73 -6.62 -21.66
C GLY A 122 -3.25 -6.46 -21.53
N THR A 123 -3.76 -6.10 -20.35
CA THR A 123 -5.17 -5.78 -20.11
C THR A 123 -5.39 -4.28 -20.09
N THR A 124 -6.55 -3.80 -20.53
CA THR A 124 -6.89 -2.37 -20.41
C THR A 124 -7.34 -2.02 -19.00
N VAL A 125 -7.05 -0.78 -18.56
CA VAL A 125 -7.45 -0.21 -17.27
C VAL A 125 -8.61 0.76 -17.45
N SER A 126 -9.62 0.66 -16.58
CA SER A 126 -10.72 1.61 -16.46
C SER A 126 -10.63 2.39 -15.16
N GLN A 127 -10.26 3.66 -15.27
CA GLN A 127 -10.12 4.56 -14.11
C GLN A 127 -11.44 5.29 -13.80
N VAL A 128 -11.80 5.33 -12.52
CA VAL A 128 -12.90 6.14 -12.00
C VAL A 128 -12.32 7.18 -11.04
N PRO A 129 -12.41 8.49 -11.35
CA PRO A 129 -11.89 9.53 -10.48
C PRO A 129 -12.54 9.47 -9.09
N LEU A 130 -11.73 9.58 -8.03
CA LEU A 130 -12.25 9.81 -6.67
C LEU A 130 -12.99 11.14 -6.58
N ASP A 131 -13.86 11.29 -5.59
CA ASP A 131 -14.47 12.58 -5.26
C ASP A 131 -13.42 13.59 -4.75
N GLU A 132 -13.80 14.86 -4.59
CA GLU A 132 -12.88 15.92 -4.14
C GLU A 132 -12.31 15.66 -2.73
N ASP A 133 -13.06 14.95 -1.89
CA ASP A 133 -12.67 14.55 -0.53
C ASP A 133 -11.85 13.23 -0.50
N TRP A 134 -11.45 12.74 -1.68
CA TRP A 134 -10.77 11.46 -1.89
C TRP A 134 -11.62 10.22 -1.64
N SER A 135 -12.95 10.35 -1.49
CA SER A 135 -13.80 9.19 -1.34
C SER A 135 -14.11 8.51 -2.68
N VAL A 136 -14.42 7.22 -2.63
CA VAL A 136 -14.84 6.43 -3.80
C VAL A 136 -16.25 6.85 -4.22
N PRO A 137 -16.52 7.19 -5.49
CA PRO A 137 -17.87 7.53 -5.92
C PRO A 137 -18.85 6.39 -5.70
N GLU A 138 -20.11 6.68 -5.33
CA GLU A 138 -21.13 5.65 -5.09
C GLU A 138 -21.45 4.82 -6.34
N ASP A 139 -21.26 5.39 -7.54
CA ASP A 139 -21.47 4.71 -8.82
C ASP A 139 -20.23 3.96 -9.34
N PHE A 140 -19.14 3.89 -8.56
CA PHE A 140 -17.87 3.24 -8.93
C PHE A 140 -18.09 1.84 -9.51
N ALA A 141 -18.82 0.98 -8.79
CA ALA A 141 -19.09 -0.38 -9.23
C ALA A 141 -19.92 -0.43 -10.53
N ALA A 142 -20.90 0.48 -10.68
CA ALA A 142 -21.72 0.55 -11.88
C ALA A 142 -20.89 0.97 -13.11
N GLN A 143 -20.05 2.01 -12.97
CA GLN A 143 -19.15 2.44 -14.05
C GLN A 143 -18.20 1.33 -14.50
N LEU A 144 -17.64 0.55 -13.57
CA LEU A 144 -16.76 -0.57 -13.89
C LEU A 144 -17.51 -1.74 -14.55
N ASN A 145 -18.73 -2.03 -14.09
CA ASN A 145 -19.59 -3.04 -14.71
C ASN A 145 -19.93 -2.68 -16.17
N ASP A 146 -20.28 -1.42 -16.44
CA ASP A 146 -20.61 -0.92 -17.79
C ASP A 146 -19.41 -0.99 -18.74
N ARG A 147 -18.20 -0.81 -18.20
CA ARG A 147 -16.95 -0.97 -18.93
C ARG A 147 -16.53 -2.43 -19.08
N GLY A 148 -17.23 -3.36 -18.42
CA GLY A 148 -16.98 -4.79 -18.51
C GLY A 148 -15.79 -5.28 -17.69
N CYS A 149 -15.35 -4.53 -16.68
CA CYS A 149 -14.28 -4.97 -15.78
C CYS A 149 -14.67 -6.26 -15.04
N ARG A 150 -13.66 -7.05 -14.65
CA ARG A 150 -13.81 -8.30 -13.89
C ARG A 150 -12.97 -8.33 -12.61
N LEU A 151 -11.99 -7.44 -12.52
CA LEU A 151 -11.23 -7.14 -11.32
C LEU A 151 -11.36 -5.64 -11.03
N ALA A 152 -11.70 -5.28 -9.80
CA ALA A 152 -11.64 -3.91 -9.31
C ALA A 152 -10.57 -3.83 -8.21
N LEU A 153 -9.62 -2.90 -8.33
CA LEU A 153 -8.61 -2.63 -7.32
C LEU A 153 -8.97 -1.36 -6.56
N LEU A 154 -9.10 -1.47 -5.24
CA LEU A 154 -9.40 -0.35 -4.36
C LEU A 154 -8.41 -0.34 -3.20
N VAL A 155 -7.62 0.73 -3.06
CA VAL A 155 -6.73 0.91 -1.91
C VAL A 155 -7.52 1.48 -0.74
N ASN A 156 -7.50 0.81 0.42
CA ASN A 156 -8.21 1.24 1.62
C ASN A 156 -7.46 0.85 2.92
N PRO A 157 -6.91 1.79 3.71
CA PRO A 157 -6.90 3.25 3.49
C PRO A 157 -6.19 3.66 2.20
N HIS A 158 -6.81 4.58 1.45
CA HIS A 158 -6.36 5.05 0.14
C HIS A 158 -4.95 5.64 0.18
N ALA A 159 -4.11 5.29 -0.79
CA ALA A 159 -2.87 5.99 -1.06
C ALA A 159 -2.98 6.72 -2.41
N PRO A 160 -2.68 8.04 -2.46
CA PRO A 160 -1.82 8.74 -1.51
C PRO A 160 -2.53 9.57 -0.41
N SER A 161 -3.86 9.62 -0.31
CA SER A 161 -4.53 10.58 0.59
C SER A 161 -4.64 10.16 2.07
N GLY A 162 -4.68 8.86 2.33
CA GLY A 162 -4.93 8.27 3.64
C GLY A 162 -6.41 8.07 3.98
N ARG A 163 -7.34 8.41 3.07
CA ARG A 163 -8.79 8.27 3.29
C ARG A 163 -9.17 6.80 3.55
N LEU A 164 -9.93 6.56 4.61
CA LEU A 164 -10.53 5.24 4.88
C LEU A 164 -12.00 5.27 4.49
N GLU A 165 -12.38 4.34 3.61
CA GLU A 165 -13.77 4.08 3.27
C GLU A 165 -14.47 3.28 4.37
N PRO A 166 -15.70 3.65 4.75
CA PRO A 166 -16.51 2.89 5.68
C PRO A 166 -16.82 1.46 5.19
N LEU A 167 -16.90 0.52 6.13
CA LEU A 167 -17.18 -0.89 5.86
C LEU A 167 -18.50 -1.10 5.09
N ASP A 168 -19.55 -0.35 5.43
CA ASP A 168 -20.86 -0.43 4.77
C ASP A 168 -20.81 0.00 3.30
N LYS A 169 -19.95 0.97 2.98
CA LYS A 169 -19.71 1.40 1.60
C LYS A 169 -18.95 0.35 0.81
N LEU A 170 -17.89 -0.24 1.39
CA LEU A 170 -17.18 -1.36 0.78
C LEU A 170 -18.11 -2.54 0.51
N GLU A 171 -19.02 -2.84 1.44
CA GLU A 171 -20.05 -3.86 1.25
C GLU A 171 -21.00 -3.53 0.10
N ARG A 172 -21.50 -2.28 0.01
CA ARG A 172 -22.34 -1.85 -1.13
C ARG A 172 -21.61 -2.03 -2.47
N LEU A 173 -20.34 -1.63 -2.55
CA LEU A 173 -19.52 -1.80 -3.74
C LEU A 173 -19.34 -3.28 -4.10
N ALA A 174 -19.02 -4.13 -3.12
CA ALA A 174 -18.88 -5.58 -3.31
C ALA A 174 -20.17 -6.23 -3.84
N ARG A 175 -21.34 -5.84 -3.31
CA ARG A 175 -22.65 -6.33 -3.78
C ARG A 175 -22.98 -5.86 -5.20
N ALA A 176 -22.57 -4.66 -5.57
CA ALA A 176 -22.89 -4.07 -6.86
C ALA A 176 -21.94 -4.55 -7.99
N PHE A 177 -20.68 -4.84 -7.68
CA PHE A 177 -19.67 -5.18 -8.68
C PHE A 177 -19.79 -6.63 -9.18
N ARG A 178 -19.77 -6.82 -10.51
CA ARG A 178 -19.92 -8.12 -11.19
C ARG A 178 -18.57 -8.76 -11.51
N GLY A 179 -17.69 -8.76 -10.52
CA GLY A 179 -16.32 -9.29 -10.59
C GLY A 179 -15.71 -9.39 -9.20
N VAL A 180 -14.40 -9.60 -9.12
CA VAL A 180 -13.67 -9.63 -7.84
C VAL A 180 -13.29 -8.21 -7.43
N LEU A 181 -13.73 -7.79 -6.25
CA LEU A 181 -13.28 -6.55 -5.60
C LEU A 181 -12.07 -6.88 -4.72
N LEU A 182 -10.90 -6.46 -5.18
CA LEU A 182 -9.66 -6.53 -4.39
C LEU A 182 -9.50 -5.23 -3.59
N ILE A 183 -9.55 -5.34 -2.27
CA ILE A 183 -9.33 -4.25 -1.33
C ILE A 183 -7.89 -4.33 -0.83
N ASP A 184 -7.05 -3.39 -1.25
CA ASP A 184 -5.66 -3.28 -0.80
C ASP A 184 -5.60 -2.58 0.56
N GLU A 185 -5.41 -3.40 1.59
CA GLU A 185 -5.29 -3.03 3.00
C GLU A 185 -3.83 -2.90 3.45
N ALA A 186 -2.90 -2.48 2.57
CA ALA A 186 -1.49 -2.34 2.91
C ALA A 186 -1.22 -1.40 4.11
N TYR A 187 -2.15 -0.50 4.44
CA TYR A 187 -2.02 0.49 5.52
C TYR A 187 -2.98 0.26 6.69
N VAL A 188 -3.70 -0.87 6.72
CA VAL A 188 -4.79 -1.13 7.68
C VAL A 188 -4.34 -1.17 9.14
N ASP A 189 -3.08 -1.49 9.40
CA ASP A 189 -2.51 -1.53 10.75
C ASP A 189 -2.55 -0.15 11.46
N PHE A 190 -2.70 0.94 10.71
CA PHE A 190 -2.79 2.31 11.21
C PHE A 190 -4.22 2.89 11.20
N ALA A 191 -5.19 2.08 10.78
CA ALA A 191 -6.59 2.45 10.60
C ALA A 191 -7.43 2.07 11.82
N GLU A 192 -8.54 2.77 11.99
CA GLU A 192 -9.52 2.50 13.06
C GLU A 192 -10.42 1.28 12.79
N SER A 193 -10.52 0.83 11.54
CA SER A 193 -11.31 -0.34 11.14
C SER A 193 -10.72 -1.02 9.91
N ASP A 194 -11.17 -2.24 9.64
CA ASP A 194 -10.75 -3.06 8.51
C ASP A 194 -11.93 -3.74 7.80
N ALA A 195 -11.63 -4.37 6.67
CA ALA A 195 -12.58 -5.06 5.80
C ALA A 195 -12.71 -6.57 6.07
N ILE A 196 -12.08 -7.11 7.12
CA ILE A 196 -12.21 -8.54 7.49
C ILE A 196 -13.68 -8.95 7.64
N PRO A 197 -14.57 -8.14 8.24
CA PRO A 197 -15.97 -8.52 8.38
C PRO A 197 -16.67 -8.80 7.03
N LEU A 198 -16.18 -8.29 5.90
CA LEU A 198 -16.73 -8.60 4.57
C LEU A 198 -16.54 -10.06 4.16
N LEU A 199 -15.58 -10.76 4.79
CA LEU A 199 -15.30 -12.17 4.53
C LEU A 199 -16.17 -13.12 5.38
N ASP A 200 -17.05 -12.58 6.23
CA ASP A 200 -18.03 -13.37 6.99
C ASP A 200 -19.02 -14.05 6.03
N PRO A 201 -19.12 -15.40 6.03
CA PRO A 201 -20.08 -16.12 5.21
C PRO A 201 -21.53 -15.64 5.37
N ALA A 202 -21.91 -15.12 6.54
CA ALA A 202 -23.26 -14.60 6.80
C ALA A 202 -23.61 -13.37 5.94
N ARG A 203 -22.61 -12.65 5.40
CA ARG A 203 -22.84 -11.53 4.49
C ARG A 203 -23.10 -11.97 3.05
N GLY A 204 -22.76 -13.22 2.70
CA GLY A 204 -22.95 -13.76 1.36
C GLY A 204 -22.10 -13.08 0.29
N LEU A 205 -20.95 -12.49 0.66
CA LEU A 205 -20.00 -11.91 -0.28
C LEU A 205 -18.94 -12.96 -0.64
N ASP A 206 -18.96 -13.42 -1.88
CA ASP A 206 -18.03 -14.43 -2.39
C ASP A 206 -16.98 -13.87 -3.37
N ASN A 207 -17.00 -12.55 -3.56
CA ASN A 207 -16.22 -11.81 -4.56
C ASN A 207 -15.24 -10.80 -3.95
N VAL A 208 -15.04 -10.79 -2.63
CA VAL A 208 -14.07 -9.92 -1.95
C VAL A 208 -12.74 -10.63 -1.75
N LEU A 209 -11.66 -9.92 -2.08
CA LEU A 209 -10.28 -10.32 -1.81
C LEU A 209 -9.57 -9.17 -1.09
N LEU A 210 -9.01 -9.42 0.08
CA LEU A 210 -8.21 -8.44 0.81
C LEU A 210 -6.73 -8.71 0.55
N LEU A 211 -5.95 -7.67 0.30
CA LEU A 211 -4.49 -7.72 0.27
C LEU A 211 -3.95 -7.10 1.54
N ARG A 212 -3.09 -7.82 2.26
CA ARG A 212 -2.34 -7.29 3.41
C ARG A 212 -0.84 -7.51 3.23
N THR A 213 -0.04 -6.69 3.90
CA THR A 213 1.43 -6.78 3.84
C THR A 213 2.07 -6.58 5.20
N LEU A 214 3.20 -7.24 5.42
CA LEU A 214 4.05 -7.00 6.59
C LEU A 214 5.02 -5.82 6.38
N SER A 215 5.01 -5.21 5.18
CA SER A 215 5.97 -4.17 4.81
C SER A 215 5.81 -2.88 5.60
N LYS A 216 4.58 -2.58 6.04
CA LYS A 216 4.21 -1.30 6.65
C LYS A 216 4.09 -1.45 8.16
N GLY A 217 2.95 -1.89 8.68
CA GLY A 217 2.75 -2.00 10.14
C GLY A 217 3.81 -2.85 10.84
N TYR A 218 4.29 -3.92 10.23
CA TYR A 218 5.22 -4.85 10.87
C TYR A 218 6.70 -4.53 10.66
N SER A 219 7.05 -3.43 9.98
CA SER A 219 8.45 -3.01 9.72
C SER A 219 9.27 -4.00 8.89
N LEU A 220 8.63 -4.76 7.98
CA LEU A 220 9.28 -5.81 7.19
C LEU A 220 9.30 -5.50 5.69
N ALA A 221 9.47 -4.24 5.31
CA ALA A 221 9.54 -3.83 3.90
C ALA A 221 10.66 -4.56 3.13
N GLY A 222 11.81 -4.76 3.76
CA GLY A 222 12.94 -5.51 3.18
C GLY A 222 12.71 -7.02 3.07
N LEU A 223 11.73 -7.59 3.79
CA LEU A 223 11.41 -9.01 3.76
C LEU A 223 10.56 -9.41 2.55
N ARG A 224 9.80 -8.45 1.99
CA ARG A 224 8.86 -8.71 0.87
C ARG A 224 7.85 -9.82 1.20
N PHE A 225 7.11 -9.71 2.31
CA PHE A 225 6.05 -10.66 2.63
C PHE A 225 4.65 -10.01 2.65
N GLY A 226 3.72 -10.66 1.97
CA GLY A 226 2.31 -10.27 1.86
C GLY A 226 1.39 -11.47 1.91
N TYR A 227 0.09 -11.21 1.96
CA TYR A 227 -0.91 -12.27 1.95
C TYR A 227 -2.26 -11.76 1.47
N GLY A 228 -3.02 -12.67 0.88
CA GLY A 228 -4.41 -12.46 0.49
C GLY A 228 -5.37 -13.15 1.45
N LEU A 229 -6.51 -12.52 1.71
CA LEU A 229 -7.63 -13.08 2.48
C LEU A 229 -8.89 -13.03 1.63
N GLY A 230 -9.60 -14.13 1.44
CA GLY A 230 -10.76 -14.12 0.56
C GLY A 230 -11.60 -15.38 0.63
N HIS A 231 -12.66 -15.43 -0.17
CA HIS A 231 -13.46 -16.64 -0.31
C HIS A 231 -12.59 -17.82 -0.79
N PRO A 232 -12.77 -19.07 -0.30
CA PRO A 232 -11.91 -20.20 -0.67
C PRO A 232 -11.77 -20.43 -2.19
N ARG A 233 -12.84 -20.22 -2.96
CA ARG A 233 -12.80 -20.30 -4.45
C ARG A 233 -11.89 -19.25 -5.10
N ILE A 234 -11.80 -18.04 -4.53
CA ILE A 234 -10.85 -17.01 -5.01
C ILE A 234 -9.43 -17.48 -4.72
N ILE A 235 -9.18 -17.93 -3.49
CA ILE A 235 -7.87 -18.42 -3.06
C ILE A 235 -7.42 -19.63 -3.89
N GLU A 236 -8.32 -20.56 -4.20
CA GLU A 236 -8.04 -21.71 -5.07
C GLU A 236 -7.68 -21.28 -6.49
N ALA A 237 -8.38 -20.30 -7.06
CA ALA A 237 -8.07 -19.77 -8.38
C ALA A 237 -6.68 -19.10 -8.41
N LEU A 238 -6.35 -18.34 -7.37
CA LEU A 238 -5.04 -17.72 -7.18
C LEU A 238 -3.93 -18.76 -6.98
N ASP A 239 -4.15 -19.83 -6.22
CA ASP A 239 -3.16 -20.90 -5.99
C ASP A 239 -2.70 -21.57 -7.31
N LYS A 240 -3.52 -21.50 -8.37
CA LYS A 240 -3.16 -22.00 -9.72
C LYS A 240 -2.15 -21.09 -10.45
N ALA A 241 -2.05 -19.82 -10.06
CA ALA A 241 -1.26 -18.81 -10.75
C ALA A 241 0.03 -18.39 -9.99
N ARG A 242 0.22 -18.84 -8.75
CA ARG A 242 1.48 -18.61 -8.02
C ARG A 242 2.59 -19.52 -8.52
N ASP A 243 3.82 -19.11 -8.26
CA ASP A 243 4.98 -19.97 -8.45
C ASP A 243 4.92 -21.15 -7.45
N SER A 244 5.52 -22.29 -7.82
CA SER A 244 5.48 -23.50 -7.00
C SER A 244 6.03 -23.28 -5.58
N TYR A 245 7.05 -22.41 -5.47
CA TYR A 245 7.64 -21.92 -4.23
C TYR A 245 7.85 -20.41 -4.33
N ASN A 246 6.83 -19.62 -4.02
CA ASN A 246 6.87 -18.17 -4.13
C ASN A 246 7.49 -17.46 -2.92
N THR A 247 7.53 -18.11 -1.76
CA THR A 247 8.09 -17.55 -0.51
C THR A 247 9.18 -18.46 0.06
N ASP A 248 10.30 -17.88 0.49
CA ASP A 248 11.42 -18.62 1.08
C ASP A 248 11.24 -18.92 2.57
N VAL A 249 12.09 -19.81 3.12
CA VAL A 249 11.98 -20.28 4.50
C VAL A 249 12.25 -19.19 5.56
N LEU A 250 13.13 -18.22 5.29
CA LEU A 250 13.41 -17.12 6.21
C LEU A 250 12.19 -16.21 6.29
N SER A 251 11.63 -15.86 5.13
CA SER A 251 10.45 -15.03 5.03
C SER A 251 9.21 -15.68 5.65
N GLN A 252 9.01 -16.99 5.47
CA GLN A 252 7.93 -17.72 6.14
C GLN A 252 8.08 -17.71 7.68
N ALA A 253 9.28 -17.97 8.20
CA ALA A 253 9.54 -17.96 9.64
C ALA A 253 9.32 -16.57 10.25
N ALA A 254 9.91 -15.54 9.64
CA ALA A 254 9.75 -14.15 10.04
C ALA A 254 8.29 -13.70 10.00
N ALA A 255 7.53 -14.07 8.97
CA ALA A 255 6.11 -13.71 8.84
C ALA A 255 5.22 -14.35 9.90
N VAL A 256 5.47 -15.63 10.25
CA VAL A 256 4.77 -16.30 11.36
C VAL A 256 5.04 -15.59 12.68
N ALA A 257 6.31 -15.27 12.96
CA ALA A 257 6.69 -14.55 14.17
C ALA A 257 6.05 -13.16 14.23
N ALA A 258 6.05 -12.43 13.11
CA ALA A 258 5.43 -11.10 13.03
C ALA A 258 3.95 -11.13 13.43
N LEU A 259 3.16 -12.04 12.84
CA LEU A 259 1.74 -12.14 13.16
C LEU A 259 1.47 -12.57 14.61
N ARG A 260 2.33 -13.44 15.18
CA ARG A 260 2.24 -13.82 16.60
C ARG A 260 2.58 -12.68 17.54
N SER A 261 3.49 -11.80 17.14
CA SER A 261 3.91 -10.60 17.89
C SER A 261 3.09 -9.35 17.53
N ARG A 262 1.82 -9.51 17.10
CA ARG A 262 0.95 -8.39 16.73
C ARG A 262 0.81 -7.35 17.83
N ASP A 263 0.74 -7.75 19.10
CA ASP A 263 0.58 -6.80 20.20
C ASP A 263 1.84 -5.94 20.41
N GLU A 264 3.04 -6.51 20.22
CA GLU A 264 4.30 -5.75 20.21
C GLU A 264 4.35 -4.80 19.01
N ALA A 265 3.97 -5.28 17.81
CA ALA A 265 3.91 -4.44 16.61
C ALA A 265 2.94 -3.26 16.79
N ARG A 266 1.81 -3.46 17.48
CA ARG A 266 0.80 -2.44 17.76
C ARG A 266 1.36 -1.25 18.55
N GLU A 267 2.36 -1.46 19.40
CA GLU A 267 3.02 -0.35 20.10
C GLU A 267 3.76 0.59 19.12
N SER A 268 4.33 0.06 18.03
CA SER A 268 4.88 0.89 16.96
C SER A 268 3.78 1.65 16.19
N TRP A 269 2.63 1.00 15.94
CA TRP A 269 1.51 1.61 15.23
C TRP A 269 0.95 2.81 16.01
N LYS A 270 0.78 2.66 17.33
CA LYS A 270 0.35 3.75 18.22
C LYS A 270 1.28 4.95 18.15
N LYS A 271 2.61 4.73 18.13
CA LYS A 271 3.60 5.81 18.00
C LYS A 271 3.48 6.51 16.65
N VAL A 272 3.36 5.76 15.55
CA VAL A 272 3.13 6.31 14.21
C VAL A 272 1.84 7.11 14.15
N ILE A 273 0.74 6.61 14.74
CA ILE A 273 -0.54 7.32 14.79
C ILE A 273 -0.42 8.63 15.59
N ALA A 274 0.25 8.60 16.75
CA ALA A 274 0.48 9.81 17.55
C ALA A 274 1.31 10.85 16.79
N GLU A 275 2.38 10.43 16.13
CA GLU A 275 3.21 11.31 15.30
C GLU A 275 2.46 11.80 14.05
N ARG A 276 1.58 10.99 13.45
CA ARG A 276 0.69 11.42 12.35
C ARG A 276 -0.19 12.58 12.78
N ILE A 277 -0.79 12.50 13.97
CA ILE A 277 -1.64 13.55 14.55
C ILE A 277 -0.80 14.81 14.79
N ARG A 278 0.38 14.68 15.41
CA ARG A 278 1.28 15.80 15.70
C ARG A 278 1.77 16.49 14.42
N LEU A 279 2.22 15.71 13.43
CA LEU A 279 2.69 16.21 12.13
C LEU A 279 1.57 16.92 11.37
N THR A 280 0.36 16.35 11.37
CA THR A 280 -0.82 16.96 10.73
C THR A 280 -1.13 18.32 11.34
N ALA A 281 -1.16 18.42 12.67
CA ALA A 281 -1.40 19.68 13.38
C ALA A 281 -0.30 20.70 13.05
N ALA A 282 0.97 20.31 13.14
CA ALA A 282 2.11 21.20 12.88
C ALA A 282 2.16 21.73 11.43
N LEU A 283 1.79 20.91 10.44
CA LEU A 283 1.67 21.33 9.04
C LEU A 283 0.46 22.27 8.84
N THR A 284 -0.67 21.96 9.46
CA THR A 284 -1.89 22.79 9.41
C THR A 284 -1.64 24.18 10.02
N ASP A 285 -0.95 24.26 11.16
CA ASP A 285 -0.56 25.53 11.79
C ASP A 285 0.37 26.37 10.90
N ARG A 286 1.09 25.73 9.98
CA ARG A 286 1.93 26.39 8.95
C ARG A 286 1.16 26.74 7.67
N GLY A 287 -0.15 26.55 7.66
CA GLY A 287 -1.04 26.88 6.55
C GLY A 287 -1.15 25.81 5.46
N PHE A 288 -0.62 24.61 5.68
CA PHE A 288 -0.83 23.50 4.74
C PHE A 288 -2.27 23.00 4.82
N THR A 289 -2.81 22.58 3.68
CA THR A 289 -4.05 21.78 3.66
C THR A 289 -3.68 20.31 3.68
N VAL A 290 -4.03 19.61 4.76
CA VAL A 290 -3.67 18.19 4.98
C VAL A 290 -4.92 17.31 4.94
N ALA A 291 -4.91 16.25 4.11
CA ALA A 291 -6.01 15.30 4.08
C ALA A 291 -6.06 14.45 5.37
N PRO A 292 -7.25 14.18 5.94
CA PRO A 292 -7.38 13.22 7.03
C PRO A 292 -6.84 11.85 6.61
N SER A 293 -5.97 11.27 7.42
CA SER A 293 -5.26 10.04 7.09
C SER A 293 -5.44 8.97 8.17
N GLN A 294 -5.71 7.75 7.71
CA GLN A 294 -5.73 6.50 8.48
C GLN A 294 -4.55 5.59 8.07
N SER A 295 -3.48 6.17 7.49
CA SER A 295 -2.25 5.45 7.06
C SER A 295 -1.02 5.87 7.87
N ASN A 296 0.20 5.48 7.45
CA ASN A 296 1.48 5.96 8.01
C ASN A 296 2.11 7.11 7.22
N PHE A 297 1.28 7.92 6.58
CA PHE A 297 1.69 9.10 5.82
C PHE A 297 0.57 10.14 5.84
N VAL A 298 0.89 11.36 5.43
CA VAL A 298 -0.07 12.45 5.20
C VAL A 298 0.09 13.00 3.79
N LEU A 299 -1.01 13.46 3.19
CA LEU A 299 -1.00 14.19 1.91
C LEU A 299 -1.22 15.67 2.18
N ALA A 300 -0.18 16.47 1.98
CA ALA A 300 -0.17 17.88 2.36
C ALA A 300 0.03 18.78 1.13
N ALA A 301 -0.85 19.76 0.95
CA ALA A 301 -0.70 20.83 -0.03
C ALA A 301 -0.11 22.07 0.68
N PRO A 302 1.01 22.64 0.19
CA PRO A 302 1.52 23.92 0.69
C PRO A 302 0.49 25.05 0.57
N PRO A 303 0.57 26.11 1.40
CA PRO A 303 -0.35 27.25 1.33
C PRO A 303 -0.34 27.91 -0.06
N LYS A 304 -1.52 28.35 -0.52
CA LYS A 304 -1.66 29.12 -1.76
C LYS A 304 -0.82 30.40 -1.68
N GLY A 305 -0.08 30.71 -2.75
CA GLY A 305 0.86 31.84 -2.79
C GLY A 305 2.22 31.58 -2.11
N GLY A 306 2.40 30.41 -1.47
CA GLY A 306 3.67 29.99 -0.88
C GLY A 306 4.64 29.33 -1.86
N VAL A 307 5.54 28.51 -1.33
CA VAL A 307 6.44 27.66 -2.12
C VAL A 307 5.61 26.54 -2.77
N PRO A 308 5.58 26.41 -4.12
CA PRO A 308 4.87 25.31 -4.78
C PRO A 308 5.40 23.94 -4.35
N ALA A 309 4.54 22.92 -4.35
CA ALA A 309 4.91 21.57 -3.89
C ALA A 309 6.16 21.01 -4.59
N GLN A 310 6.28 21.16 -5.91
CA GLN A 310 7.47 20.71 -6.64
C GLN A 310 8.76 21.41 -6.18
N ALA A 311 8.70 22.72 -5.94
CA ALA A 311 9.85 23.49 -5.47
C ALA A 311 10.20 23.14 -4.02
N LEU A 312 9.19 22.93 -3.17
CA LEU A 312 9.39 22.49 -1.79
C LEU A 312 10.00 21.08 -1.75
N TYR A 313 9.53 20.15 -2.58
CA TYR A 313 10.11 18.81 -2.73
C TYR A 313 11.59 18.88 -3.08
N ARG A 314 11.97 19.69 -4.09
CA ARG A 314 13.37 19.85 -4.49
C ARG A 314 14.22 20.46 -3.37
N ALA A 315 13.72 21.51 -2.71
CA ALA A 315 14.45 22.15 -1.62
C ALA A 315 14.62 21.24 -0.38
N LEU A 316 13.65 20.35 -0.10
CA LEU A 316 13.79 19.31 0.93
C LEU A 316 14.80 18.24 0.52
N HIS A 317 14.76 17.82 -0.75
CA HIS A 317 15.72 16.87 -1.31
C HIS A 317 17.16 17.39 -1.22
N ASP A 318 17.40 18.65 -1.55
CA ASP A 318 18.71 19.32 -1.42
C ASP A 318 19.21 19.37 0.04
N ARG A 319 18.30 19.21 1.02
CA ARG A 319 18.60 19.12 2.46
C ARG A 319 18.61 17.68 2.98
N ALA A 320 18.68 16.69 2.10
CA ALA A 320 18.66 15.26 2.43
C ALA A 320 17.38 14.78 3.16
N ILE A 321 16.26 15.45 2.90
CA ILE A 321 14.92 15.10 3.42
C ILE A 321 14.07 14.61 2.26
N PHE A 322 13.88 13.30 2.19
CA PHE A 322 13.20 12.65 1.07
C PHE A 322 11.71 12.50 1.38
N VAL A 323 10.87 13.24 0.67
CA VAL A 323 9.40 13.05 0.64
C VAL A 323 8.98 12.58 -0.74
N ARG A 324 7.70 12.26 -0.94
CA ARG A 324 7.20 11.85 -2.28
C ARG A 324 6.39 12.97 -2.93
N TYR A 325 6.74 13.25 -4.18
CA TYR A 325 6.06 14.16 -5.08
C TYR A 325 5.71 13.42 -6.39
N TRP A 326 4.60 13.81 -7.01
CA TRP A 326 4.23 13.36 -8.35
C TRP A 326 3.86 14.57 -9.20
N ASP A 327 4.40 14.64 -10.40
CA ASP A 327 3.90 15.57 -11.42
C ASP A 327 2.74 14.92 -12.18
N ALA A 328 1.61 14.77 -11.48
CA ALA A 328 0.42 14.10 -12.01
C ALA A 328 -0.85 14.90 -11.69
N PRO A 329 -1.88 14.88 -12.56
CA PRO A 329 -3.15 15.56 -12.29
C PRO A 329 -3.73 15.21 -10.91
N ARG A 330 -4.40 16.17 -10.30
CA ARG A 330 -5.02 16.11 -8.95
C ARG A 330 -4.06 16.03 -7.75
N ILE A 331 -2.78 15.69 -7.95
CA ILE A 331 -1.80 15.53 -6.85
C ILE A 331 -0.48 16.28 -7.07
N ASN A 332 -0.33 17.03 -8.17
CA ASN A 332 0.87 17.83 -8.48
C ASN A 332 1.05 19.08 -7.61
N ASP A 333 0.07 19.41 -6.79
CA ASP A 333 0.10 20.50 -5.81
C ASP A 333 0.38 19.99 -4.38
N ARG A 334 0.74 18.71 -4.24
CA ARG A 334 0.84 18.03 -2.92
C ARG A 334 2.14 17.26 -2.77
N LEU A 335 2.49 17.03 -1.50
CA LEU A 335 3.53 16.12 -1.06
C LEU A 335 2.89 15.00 -0.24
N ARG A 336 3.26 13.76 -0.52
CA ARG A 336 3.03 12.67 0.43
C ARG A 336 4.25 12.54 1.32
N ILE A 337 4.02 12.68 2.62
CA ILE A 337 5.04 12.67 3.66
C ILE A 337 4.79 11.44 4.52
N THR A 338 5.71 10.47 4.49
CA THR A 338 5.70 9.36 5.45
C THR A 338 5.91 9.89 6.86
N VAL A 339 5.22 9.29 7.83
CA VAL A 339 5.40 9.62 9.25
C VAL A 339 6.66 8.90 9.76
N GLY A 340 7.67 9.68 10.14
CA GLY A 340 8.92 9.19 10.70
C GLY A 340 8.92 9.13 12.23
N THR A 341 10.11 9.02 12.82
CA THR A 341 10.31 9.27 14.26
C THR A 341 10.04 10.75 14.60
N PRO A 342 9.86 11.10 15.89
CA PRO A 342 9.75 12.50 16.30
C PRO A 342 10.88 13.38 15.75
N GLU A 343 12.12 12.89 15.79
CA GLU A 343 13.31 13.61 15.33
C GLU A 343 13.30 13.83 13.82
N GLN A 344 12.89 12.83 13.04
CA GLN A 344 12.75 12.93 11.59
C GLN A 344 11.64 13.92 11.20
N ASN A 345 10.51 13.86 11.90
CA ASN A 345 9.39 14.78 11.68
C ASN A 345 9.76 16.22 12.08
N ASP A 346 10.54 16.40 13.15
CA ASP A 346 11.02 17.71 13.58
C ASP A 346 12.04 18.29 12.60
N ALA A 347 12.97 17.48 12.09
CA ALA A 347 13.91 17.89 11.04
C ALA A 347 13.17 18.35 9.77
N LEU A 348 12.14 17.61 9.36
CA LEU A 348 11.27 18.01 8.24
C LEU A 348 10.57 19.35 8.52
N LEU A 349 9.94 19.50 9.69
CA LEU A 349 9.19 20.71 10.05
C LEU A 349 10.09 21.94 10.17
N ALA A 350 11.31 21.78 10.67
CA ALA A 350 12.33 22.83 10.72
C ALA A 350 12.76 23.25 9.30
N ALA A 351 13.07 22.28 8.43
CA ALA A 351 13.44 22.58 7.05
C ALA A 351 12.32 23.29 6.27
N ILE A 352 11.06 22.88 6.45
CA ILE A 352 9.90 23.57 5.85
C ILE A 352 9.82 25.03 6.34
N ALA A 353 10.07 25.28 7.63
CA ALA A 353 10.04 26.64 8.19
C ALA A 353 11.11 27.52 7.53
N ASP A 354 12.35 27.04 7.43
CA ASP A 354 13.45 27.79 6.82
C ASP A 354 13.19 28.09 5.33
N ILE A 355 12.79 27.07 4.55
CA ILE A 355 12.54 27.20 3.11
C ILE A 355 11.42 28.22 2.85
N THR A 356 10.41 28.25 3.72
CA THR A 356 9.28 29.18 3.57
C THR A 356 9.59 30.59 4.10
N SER A 357 10.54 30.77 5.04
CA SER A 357 11.01 32.08 5.47
C SER A 357 11.95 32.76 4.48
N ASP A 358 12.89 32.03 3.88
CA ASP A 358 13.88 32.59 2.94
C ASP A 358 13.23 33.27 1.73
N ARG A 359 12.09 32.74 1.28
CA ARG A 359 11.34 33.30 0.14
C ARG A 359 10.52 34.53 0.50
N ARG A 360 10.06 34.67 1.75
CA ARG A 360 9.39 35.91 2.19
C ARG A 360 10.37 37.08 2.15
N SER A 361 11.61 36.86 2.60
CA SER A 361 12.68 37.85 2.56
C SER A 361 13.07 38.28 1.14
N GLN A 362 13.05 37.34 0.18
CA GLN A 362 13.32 37.63 -1.24
C GLN A 362 12.14 38.27 -2.00
N ALA A 363 10.90 38.13 -1.52
CA ALA A 363 9.73 38.76 -2.14
C ALA A 363 9.47 40.19 -1.63
N THR A 364 10.10 40.58 -0.51
CA THR A 364 10.02 41.93 0.07
C THR A 364 11.20 42.84 -0.28
N ALA A 365 12.21 42.31 -0.99
CA ALA A 365 13.34 43.06 -1.54
C ALA A 365 13.13 43.24 -3.04
#